data_AF-A0A1F8TVN2-F1
#
_entry.id   AF-A0A1F8TVN2-F1
#
_cell.length_a   1.000
_cell.length_b   1.000
_cell.length_c   1.000
_cell.angle_alpha   90.00
_cell.angle_beta   90.00
_cell.angle_gamma   90.00
#
_symmetry.space_group_name_H-M   'P 1'
#
loop_
_entity.id
_entity.type
_entity.pdbx_description
1 polymer ?
#
loop_
_entity_poly.entity_id
_entity_poly.type
_entity_poly.pdbx_seq_one_letter_code
_entity_poly.pdbx_strand_id
1 'polypeptide(L)'
;MIGAYIGWTVYVRPDTFVDLLTPLALTLSGFALRDVYPLLSPPRLASARMKRILPWALILVSVLLFGVILPRYPIAIWNVENYAQSPVTYAFMTDQGTRLPFPTMTFDKISPILAIVGLLIASLVGTYGLSLFGKDTQHATRWSWKSFIGFALLLIIALIGFLFNNALTQFLANLNSNWLFFIAVVVAVSSGAGLGALMEATLIRPLYSRPIYQLMLTLGLSAIGIEMVRAIWGRPEFVMPKPAFFDGAGEACPAVNFADWWANHCSTILLLDGRVRVYNEIFIPIIGIVVLIAVWMLLQRTRLGMVIRAGVQDREMVEALGINVRRVFTMVFSLGVGLAALGGILAAPSMGLSNTMGESLFLNALIALAIGGLTNYPGAALGSVLVGLIQQFIIKYGQIGIPIPFTEIIFKPTPPLVPASTVLLMVIILLILPNGLLGKKE
;
A
#
# COMPACT_ATOMS: atom_id res chain seq x y z
N MET A 1 1.72 -5.35 2.29
CA MET A 1 2.96 -5.21 3.09
C MET A 1 3.63 -3.84 2.89
N ILE A 2 4.25 -3.52 1.74
CA ILE A 2 5.00 -2.26 1.55
C ILE A 2 4.17 -1.01 1.92
N GLY A 3 2.93 -0.90 1.45
CA GLY A 3 2.05 0.22 1.80
C GLY A 3 1.81 0.35 3.32
N ALA A 4 1.69 -0.76 4.04
CA ALA A 4 1.54 -0.76 5.50
C ALA A 4 2.81 -0.26 6.20
N TYR A 5 3.99 -0.66 5.71
CA TYR A 5 5.26 -0.13 6.19
C TYR A 5 5.38 1.38 5.98
N ILE A 6 5.00 1.87 4.79
CA ILE A 6 4.97 3.31 4.50
C ILE A 6 3.99 4.03 5.45
N GLY A 7 2.77 3.50 5.64
CA GLY A 7 1.82 4.07 6.61
C GLY A 7 2.38 4.09 8.03
N TRP A 8 3.03 3.00 8.47
CA TRP A 8 3.69 2.93 9.77
C TRP A 8 4.79 4.00 9.90
N THR A 9 5.59 4.24 8.85
CA THR A 9 6.59 5.32 8.89
C THR A 9 5.95 6.68 9.12
N VAL A 10 4.84 6.99 8.44
CA VAL A 10 4.14 8.27 8.63
C VAL A 10 3.63 8.42 10.06
N TYR A 11 3.19 7.33 10.67
CA TYR A 11 2.64 7.34 12.03
C TYR A 11 3.73 7.51 13.11
N VAL A 12 4.84 6.80 12.96
CA VAL A 12 5.92 6.78 13.96
C VAL A 12 6.92 7.92 13.74
N ARG A 13 7.20 8.23 12.47
CA ARG A 13 8.23 9.18 12.01
C ARG A 13 7.69 10.04 10.86
N PRO A 14 6.83 11.02 11.18
CA PRO A 14 6.27 11.92 10.18
C PRO A 14 7.36 12.75 9.47
N ASP A 15 8.48 13.03 10.11
CA ASP A 15 9.66 13.70 9.53
C ASP A 15 10.15 13.01 8.25
N THR A 16 10.34 11.69 8.28
CA THR A 16 10.75 10.90 7.10
C THR A 16 9.79 11.12 5.93
N PHE A 17 8.49 11.20 6.20
CA PHE A 17 7.47 11.41 5.18
C PHE A 17 7.54 12.83 4.59
N VAL A 18 7.69 13.86 5.43
CA VAL A 18 7.80 15.26 4.96
C VAL A 18 9.06 15.46 4.12
N ASP A 19 10.19 14.90 4.56
CA ASP A 19 11.46 14.97 3.84
C ASP A 19 11.39 14.37 2.43
N LEU A 20 10.55 13.36 2.25
CA LEU A 20 10.35 12.69 0.96
C LEU A 20 9.42 13.46 0.00
N LEU A 21 8.57 14.36 0.49
CA LEU A 21 7.61 15.09 -0.35
C LEU A 21 8.30 15.93 -1.42
N THR A 22 9.34 16.66 -1.05
CA THR A 22 10.11 17.53 -1.95
C THR A 22 10.79 16.74 -3.09
N PRO A 23 11.65 15.72 -2.80
CA PRO A 23 12.28 14.95 -3.86
C PRO A 23 11.25 14.18 -4.72
N LEU A 24 10.17 13.67 -4.13
CA LEU A 24 9.09 13.03 -4.91
C LEU A 24 8.38 14.01 -5.84
N ALA A 25 8.03 15.21 -5.36
CA ALA A 25 7.39 16.22 -6.20
C ALA A 25 8.30 16.67 -7.37
N LEU A 26 9.60 16.83 -7.13
CA LEU A 26 10.58 17.17 -8.18
C LEU A 26 10.81 16.01 -9.18
N THR A 27 10.80 14.76 -8.72
CA THR A 27 10.88 13.60 -9.63
C THR A 27 9.63 13.48 -10.50
N LEU A 28 8.45 13.78 -9.95
CA LEU A 28 7.19 13.73 -10.71
C LEU A 28 7.01 14.93 -11.64
N SER A 29 7.59 16.09 -11.34
CA SER A 29 7.44 17.29 -12.17
C SER A 29 7.93 17.06 -13.60
N GLY A 30 9.03 16.34 -13.80
CA GLY A 30 9.52 16.01 -15.14
C GLY A 30 8.52 15.20 -15.97
N PHE A 31 7.76 14.30 -15.34
CA PHE A 31 6.73 13.51 -16.02
C PHE A 31 5.51 14.35 -16.40
N ALA A 32 5.22 15.43 -15.68
CA ALA A 32 4.11 16.32 -16.00
C ALA A 32 4.30 17.04 -17.35
N LEU A 33 5.55 17.27 -17.78
CA LEU A 33 5.88 17.91 -19.07
C LEU A 33 5.94 16.92 -20.25
N ARG A 34 5.42 15.69 -20.11
CA ARG A 34 5.52 14.64 -21.13
C ARG A 34 5.04 15.08 -22.52
N ASP A 35 4.01 15.92 -22.60
CA ASP A 35 3.44 16.40 -23.87
C ASP A 35 4.29 17.46 -24.57
N VAL A 36 5.21 18.11 -23.85
CA VAL A 36 6.04 19.21 -24.36
C VAL A 36 7.34 18.68 -25.00
N TYR A 37 7.87 17.59 -24.48
CA TYR A 37 9.12 17.00 -24.96
C TYR A 37 9.16 16.63 -26.45
N PRO A 38 8.08 16.09 -27.07
CA PRO A 38 8.04 15.85 -28.50
C PRO A 38 8.25 17.13 -29.33
N LEU A 39 7.79 18.29 -28.82
CA LEU A 39 7.92 19.59 -29.48
C LEU A 39 9.35 20.12 -29.46
N LEU A 40 10.06 19.88 -28.34
CA LEU A 40 11.46 20.26 -28.14
C LEU A 40 12.43 19.35 -28.87
N SER A 41 11.94 18.20 -29.33
CA SER A 41 12.79 17.19 -29.92
C SER A 41 13.28 17.62 -31.31
N PRO A 42 14.59 17.53 -31.61
CA PRO A 42 15.13 18.06 -32.85
C PRO A 42 14.51 17.34 -34.05
N PRO A 43 14.14 18.08 -35.13
CA PRO A 43 13.45 17.51 -36.30
C PRO A 43 14.28 16.48 -37.07
N ARG A 44 15.60 16.43 -36.82
CA ARG A 44 16.53 15.46 -37.44
C ARG A 44 17.59 15.00 -36.44
N LEU A 45 17.36 13.87 -35.76
CA LEU A 45 18.48 13.11 -35.19
C LEU A 45 19.34 12.58 -36.35
N ALA A 46 20.57 13.09 -36.47
CA ALA A 46 21.41 13.00 -37.66
C ALA A 46 21.85 11.57 -38.06
N SER A 47 21.76 10.57 -37.17
CA SER A 47 22.08 9.18 -37.51
C SER A 47 21.21 8.16 -36.77
N ALA A 48 20.95 7.01 -37.41
CA ALA A 48 20.19 5.89 -36.82
C ALA A 48 20.84 5.36 -35.53
N ARG A 49 22.18 5.44 -35.43
CA ARG A 49 22.93 5.09 -34.24
C ARG A 49 22.65 6.08 -33.09
N MET A 50 22.59 7.38 -33.38
CA MET A 50 22.28 8.41 -32.37
C MET A 50 20.85 8.27 -31.82
N LYS A 51 19.88 7.88 -32.66
CA LYS A 51 18.49 7.60 -32.21
C LYS A 51 18.41 6.46 -31.18
N ARG A 52 19.32 5.50 -31.23
CA ARG A 52 19.38 4.39 -30.26
C ARG A 52 20.20 4.74 -29.01
N ILE A 53 21.32 5.43 -29.17
CA ILE A 53 22.26 5.69 -28.06
C ILE A 53 21.80 6.87 -27.19
N LEU A 54 21.31 7.95 -27.80
CA LEU A 54 20.99 9.18 -27.07
C LEU A 54 19.94 9.01 -25.96
N PRO A 55 18.81 8.29 -26.17
CA PRO A 55 17.82 8.08 -25.11
C PRO A 55 18.41 7.34 -23.90
N TRP A 56 19.21 6.30 -24.15
CA TRP A 56 19.91 5.55 -23.10
C TRP A 56 20.94 6.39 -22.37
N ALA A 57 21.70 7.22 -23.10
CA ALA A 57 22.67 8.14 -22.49
C ALA A 57 21.98 9.15 -21.56
N LEU A 58 20.86 9.75 -21.97
CA LEU A 58 20.09 10.69 -21.14
C LEU A 58 19.50 10.04 -19.89
N ILE A 59 18.94 8.82 -20.03
CA ILE A 59 18.45 8.06 -18.87
C ILE A 59 19.59 7.74 -17.92
N LEU A 60 20.74 7.32 -18.44
CA LEU A 60 21.92 7.02 -17.61
C LEU A 60 22.41 8.27 -16.87
N VAL A 61 22.47 9.43 -17.53
CA VAL A 61 22.81 10.72 -16.89
C VAL A 61 21.80 11.07 -15.80
N SER A 62 20.50 10.90 -16.04
CA SER A 62 19.46 11.12 -15.04
C SER A 62 19.62 10.20 -13.83
N VAL A 63 19.86 8.90 -14.05
CA VAL A 63 20.10 7.93 -12.98
C VAL A 63 21.36 8.27 -12.18
N LEU A 64 22.45 8.67 -12.84
CA LEU A 64 23.67 9.12 -12.16
C LEU A 64 23.42 10.36 -11.30
N LEU A 65 22.69 11.36 -11.83
CA LEU A 65 22.34 12.56 -11.07
C LEU A 65 21.51 12.21 -9.83
N PHE A 66 20.48 11.36 -9.98
CA PHE A 66 19.70 10.88 -8.84
C PHE A 66 20.57 10.11 -7.82
N GLY A 67 21.46 9.23 -8.29
CA GLY A 67 22.37 8.46 -7.43
C GLY A 67 23.41 9.33 -6.70
N VAL A 68 23.73 10.51 -7.23
CA VAL A 68 24.65 11.48 -6.60
C VAL A 68 23.91 12.38 -5.62
N ILE A 69 22.68 12.80 -5.93
CA ILE A 69 21.96 13.81 -5.17
C ILE A 69 21.11 13.21 -4.05
N LEU A 70 20.33 12.14 -4.31
CA LEU A 70 19.41 11.56 -3.32
C LEU A 70 20.13 11.08 -2.04
N PRO A 71 21.28 10.39 -2.09
CA PRO A 71 21.98 9.97 -0.87
C PRO A 71 22.60 11.12 -0.06
N ARG A 72 22.72 12.30 -0.67
CA ARG A 72 23.21 13.53 -0.03
C ARG A 72 22.07 14.46 0.40
N TYR A 73 20.85 14.18 -0.02
CA TYR A 73 19.67 14.91 0.44
C TYR A 73 19.42 14.57 1.91
N PRO A 74 19.13 15.55 2.78
CA PRO A 74 18.81 15.30 4.18
C PRO A 74 17.43 14.64 4.28
N ILE A 75 17.42 13.31 4.27
CA ILE A 75 16.22 12.50 4.55
C ILE A 75 16.43 11.85 5.90
N ALA A 76 15.57 12.15 6.87
CA ALA A 76 15.54 11.44 8.13
C ALA A 76 15.20 9.97 7.89
N ILE A 77 16.20 9.08 7.95
CA ILE A 77 16.01 7.64 7.92
C ILE A 77 16.58 7.02 9.21
N TRP A 78 16.11 5.83 9.55
CA TRP A 78 16.46 5.21 10.83
C TRP A 78 17.79 4.51 10.62
N ASN A 79 18.53 4.38 11.71
CA ASN A 79 19.81 3.71 11.66
C ASN A 79 19.61 2.28 12.17
N VAL A 80 19.75 1.31 11.27
CA VAL A 80 19.57 -0.11 11.60
C VAL A 80 20.74 -0.63 12.45
N GLU A 81 21.91 0.00 12.38
CA GLU A 81 23.11 -0.37 13.15
C GLU A 81 23.10 0.24 14.55
N ASN A 82 22.48 1.42 14.72
CA ASN A 82 22.35 2.07 16.02
C ASN A 82 21.00 1.71 16.67
N TYR A 83 21.04 0.88 17.71
CA TYR A 83 19.86 0.45 18.43
C TYR A 83 18.98 1.63 18.89
N ALA A 84 19.55 2.71 19.41
CA ALA A 84 18.80 3.86 19.92
C ALA A 84 18.00 4.62 18.84
N GLN A 85 18.41 4.50 17.58
CA GLN A 85 17.76 5.13 16.41
C GLN A 85 17.16 4.08 15.47
N SER A 86 16.96 2.87 15.97
CA SER A 86 16.42 1.75 15.19
C SER A 86 14.90 1.85 15.07
N PRO A 87 14.31 1.30 14.00
CA PRO A 87 12.85 1.20 13.85
C PRO A 87 12.13 0.58 15.04
N VAL A 88 12.76 -0.41 15.69
CA VAL A 88 12.22 -1.09 16.87
C VAL A 88 12.07 -0.12 18.04
N THR A 89 13.09 0.68 18.31
CA THR A 89 13.05 1.66 19.40
C THR A 89 12.02 2.75 19.14
N TYR A 90 11.91 3.22 17.90
CA TYR A 90 10.86 4.17 17.52
C TYR A 90 9.45 3.57 17.67
N ALA A 91 9.22 2.34 17.23
CA ALA A 91 7.96 1.62 17.46
C ALA A 91 7.65 1.51 18.96
N PHE A 92 8.61 1.02 19.74
CA PHE A 92 8.45 0.78 21.17
C PHE A 92 8.15 2.08 21.94
N MET A 93 8.91 3.15 21.69
CA MET A 93 8.69 4.43 22.36
C MET A 93 7.28 4.98 22.05
N THR A 94 6.87 4.90 20.78
CA THR A 94 5.55 5.39 20.34
C THR A 94 4.43 4.55 20.95
N ASP A 95 4.64 3.24 21.14
CA ASP A 95 3.72 2.34 21.85
C ASP A 95 3.59 2.70 23.34
N GLN A 96 4.66 3.19 23.96
CA GLN A 96 4.64 3.74 25.32
C GLN A 96 4.07 5.18 25.40
N GLY A 97 3.51 5.72 24.31
CA GLY A 97 2.96 7.08 24.26
C GLY A 97 4.02 8.19 24.24
N THR A 98 5.29 7.86 24.06
CA THR A 98 6.39 8.83 23.99
C THR A 98 6.98 8.87 22.57
N ARG A 99 7.35 10.06 22.09
CA ARG A 99 8.01 10.20 20.78
C ARG A 99 9.45 10.66 20.99
N LEU A 100 10.38 9.99 20.32
CA LEU A 100 11.74 10.47 20.26
C LEU A 100 11.78 11.82 19.53
N PRO A 101 12.58 12.79 19.99
CA PRO A 101 12.68 14.08 19.33
C PRO A 101 13.21 13.91 17.91
N PHE A 102 12.57 14.59 16.96
CA PHE A 102 12.99 14.59 15.56
C PHE A 102 14.20 15.52 15.41
N PRO A 103 15.39 15.00 15.05
CA PRO A 103 16.53 15.87 14.80
C PRO A 103 16.24 16.73 13.55
N THR A 104 16.49 18.03 13.65
CA THR A 104 16.40 18.92 12.47
C THR A 104 17.54 18.58 11.52
N MET A 105 17.23 17.90 10.42
CA MET A 105 18.23 17.54 9.41
C MET A 105 18.65 18.80 8.64
N THR A 106 19.95 19.07 8.58
CA THR A 106 20.50 20.21 7.84
C THR A 106 21.29 19.75 6.62
N PHE A 107 21.43 20.64 5.64
CA PHE A 107 22.13 20.38 4.38
C PHE A 107 23.66 20.42 4.58
N ASP A 108 24.21 19.38 5.20
CA ASP A 108 25.65 19.30 5.50
C ASP A 108 26.49 18.90 4.27
N LYS A 109 25.92 18.06 3.40
CA LYS A 109 26.65 17.40 2.31
C LYS A 109 26.53 18.09 0.94
N ILE A 110 25.50 18.91 0.74
CA ILE A 110 25.19 19.55 -0.54
C ILE A 110 24.45 20.86 -0.30
N SER A 111 24.65 21.88 -1.13
CA SER A 111 23.88 23.11 -0.99
C SER A 111 22.39 22.88 -1.35
N PRO A 112 21.44 23.54 -0.66
CA PRO A 112 20.02 23.28 -0.88
C PRO A 112 19.56 23.62 -2.32
N ILE A 113 20.12 24.70 -2.89
CA ILE A 113 19.84 25.11 -4.28
C ILE A 113 20.29 24.02 -5.26
N LEU A 114 21.49 23.45 -5.05
CA LEU A 114 22.02 22.41 -5.92
C LEU A 114 21.21 21.11 -5.79
N ALA A 115 20.70 20.80 -4.60
CA ALA A 115 19.81 19.66 -4.40
C ALA A 115 18.50 19.81 -5.20
N ILE A 116 17.81 20.95 -5.07
CA ILE A 116 16.53 21.19 -5.75
C ILE A 116 16.71 21.25 -7.27
N VAL A 117 17.64 22.09 -7.73
CA VAL A 117 17.90 22.28 -9.17
C VAL A 117 18.42 20.98 -9.78
N GLY A 118 19.32 20.27 -9.07
CA GLY A 118 19.85 19.00 -9.53
C GLY A 118 18.79 17.91 -9.67
N LEU A 119 17.87 17.77 -8.70
CA LEU A 119 16.75 16.81 -8.79
C LEU A 119 15.79 17.17 -9.93
N LEU A 120 15.51 18.46 -10.12
CA LEU A 120 14.67 18.94 -11.21
C LEU A 120 15.31 18.66 -12.57
N ILE A 121 16.60 18.94 -12.74
CA ILE A 121 17.33 18.65 -13.98
C ILE A 121 17.37 17.14 -14.23
N ALA A 122 17.67 16.34 -13.20
CA ALA A 122 17.67 14.87 -13.31
C ALA A 122 16.31 14.35 -13.81
N SER A 123 15.22 14.87 -13.25
CA SER A 123 13.84 14.56 -13.62
C SER A 123 13.51 14.94 -15.07
N LEU A 124 13.80 16.18 -15.49
CA LEU A 124 13.59 16.67 -16.86
C LEU A 124 14.40 15.87 -17.89
N VAL A 125 15.68 15.62 -17.61
CA VAL A 125 16.58 14.89 -18.51
C VAL A 125 16.13 13.44 -18.69
N GLY A 126 15.75 12.76 -17.60
CA GLY A 126 15.31 11.37 -17.65
C GLY A 126 14.01 11.20 -18.42
N THR A 127 13.04 12.10 -18.17
CA THR A 127 11.73 12.07 -18.83
C THR A 127 11.79 12.50 -20.28
N TYR A 128 12.66 13.46 -20.63
CA TYR A 128 13.00 13.77 -22.02
C TYR A 128 13.63 12.56 -22.72
N GLY A 129 14.59 11.88 -22.08
CA GLY A 129 15.19 10.64 -22.58
C GLY A 129 14.14 9.55 -22.87
N LEU A 130 13.20 9.34 -21.95
CA LEU A 130 12.08 8.40 -22.13
C LEU A 130 11.15 8.80 -23.28
N SER A 131 10.90 10.09 -23.48
CA SER A 131 10.02 10.59 -24.55
C SER A 131 10.56 10.35 -25.96
N LEU A 132 11.88 10.15 -26.10
CA LEU A 132 12.51 9.87 -27.39
C LEU A 132 12.26 8.43 -27.86
N PHE A 133 11.87 7.51 -26.96
CA PHE A 133 11.45 6.16 -27.33
C PHE A 133 10.03 6.16 -27.91
N GLY A 134 9.82 5.48 -29.03
CA GLY A 134 8.49 5.29 -29.64
C GLY A 134 8.04 6.39 -30.62
N LYS A 135 8.99 7.16 -31.18
CA LYS A 135 8.71 8.23 -32.16
C LYS A 135 8.13 7.78 -33.51
N ASP A 136 8.00 6.48 -33.77
CA ASP A 136 7.49 6.01 -35.07
C ASP A 136 5.95 6.12 -35.19
N THR A 137 5.21 6.46 -34.12
CA THR A 137 3.73 6.47 -34.14
C THR A 137 3.04 7.66 -33.45
N GLN A 138 3.78 8.69 -33.00
CA GLN A 138 3.15 9.81 -32.27
C GLN A 138 2.63 10.89 -33.23
N HIS A 139 1.31 10.95 -33.40
CA HIS A 139 0.64 12.14 -33.92
C HIS A 139 1.03 13.36 -33.08
N ALA A 140 1.29 14.50 -33.73
CA ALA A 140 1.56 15.77 -33.08
C ALA A 140 0.45 16.08 -32.06
N THR A 141 0.72 15.86 -30.79
CA THR A 141 -0.20 16.20 -29.72
C THR A 141 -0.28 17.72 -29.66
N ARG A 142 -1.51 18.24 -29.72
CA ARG A 142 -1.73 19.68 -29.54
C ARG A 142 -1.18 20.09 -28.18
N TRP A 143 -0.44 21.20 -28.16
CA TRP A 143 0.06 21.84 -26.96
C TRP A 143 -1.05 21.95 -25.91
N SER A 144 -0.90 21.23 -24.79
CA SER A 144 -1.88 21.22 -23.71
C SER A 144 -1.37 22.09 -22.56
N TRP A 145 -2.06 23.20 -22.27
CA TRP A 145 -1.74 24.08 -21.13
C TRP A 145 -1.85 23.35 -19.78
N LYS A 146 -2.63 22.26 -19.72
CA LYS A 146 -2.82 21.42 -18.53
C LYS A 146 -1.52 20.80 -18.02
N SER A 147 -0.65 20.37 -18.93
CA SER A 147 0.64 19.75 -18.57
C SER A 147 1.62 20.75 -17.95
N PHE A 148 1.58 22.01 -18.40
CA PHE A 148 2.33 23.10 -17.79
C PHE A 148 1.79 23.48 -16.41
N ILE A 149 0.45 23.52 -16.25
CA ILE A 149 -0.18 23.73 -14.95
C ILE A 149 0.23 22.62 -13.96
N GLY A 150 0.22 21.37 -14.40
CA GLY A 150 0.66 20.23 -13.58
C GLY A 150 2.13 20.34 -13.14
N PHE A 151 3.02 20.72 -14.06
CA PHE A 151 4.43 20.98 -13.75
C PHE A 151 4.60 22.12 -12.73
N ALA A 152 3.96 23.26 -12.97
CA ALA A 152 4.02 24.43 -12.08
C ALA A 152 3.50 24.09 -10.68
N LEU A 153 2.38 23.35 -10.61
CA LEU A 153 1.79 22.92 -9.33
C LEU A 153 2.72 21.99 -8.55
N LEU A 154 3.37 21.01 -9.21
CA LEU A 154 4.33 20.12 -8.55
C LEU A 154 5.59 20.87 -8.09
N LEU A 155 6.04 21.85 -8.87
CA LEU A 155 7.15 22.73 -8.47
C LEU A 155 6.80 23.57 -7.24
N ILE A 156 5.60 24.14 -7.21
CA ILE A 156 5.10 24.89 -6.05
C ILE A 156 5.01 23.98 -4.83
N ILE A 157 4.45 22.76 -4.98
CA ILE A 157 4.40 21.78 -3.89
C ILE A 157 5.81 21.44 -3.39
N ALA A 158 6.77 21.20 -4.28
CA ALA A 158 8.16 20.92 -3.89
C ALA A 158 8.78 22.09 -3.11
N LEU A 159 8.55 23.33 -3.57
CA LEU A 159 9.12 24.52 -2.96
C LEU A 159 8.46 24.83 -1.60
N ILE A 160 7.14 24.65 -1.49
CA ILE A 160 6.42 24.74 -0.21
C ILE A 160 6.90 23.65 0.74
N GLY A 161 6.98 22.40 0.28
CA GLY A 161 7.46 21.26 1.08
C GLY A 161 8.88 21.48 1.59
N PHE A 162 9.74 22.09 0.77
CA PHE A 162 11.11 22.46 1.15
C PHE A 162 11.14 23.59 2.19
N LEU A 163 10.44 24.71 1.95
CA LEU A 163 10.47 25.88 2.83
C LEU A 163 9.78 25.62 4.17
N PHE A 164 8.68 24.88 4.16
CA PHE A 164 7.87 24.61 5.35
C PHE A 164 8.12 23.22 5.93
N ASN A 165 9.21 22.52 5.55
CA ASN A 165 9.50 21.16 6.01
C ASN A 165 9.40 21.05 7.55
N ASN A 166 10.22 21.83 8.28
CA ASN A 166 10.25 21.77 9.75
C ASN A 166 8.89 22.12 10.37
N ALA A 167 8.19 23.11 9.82
CA ALA A 167 6.88 23.51 10.32
C ALA A 167 5.83 22.42 10.10
N LEU A 168 5.85 21.74 8.95
CA LEU A 168 4.95 20.65 8.61
C LEU A 168 5.24 19.41 9.46
N THR A 169 6.51 19.09 9.69
CA THR A 169 6.93 18.01 10.60
C THR A 169 6.47 18.26 12.02
N GLN A 170 6.66 19.47 12.56
CA GLN A 170 6.17 19.84 13.89
C GLN A 170 4.64 19.82 13.97
N PHE A 171 3.95 20.29 12.92
CA PHE A 171 2.50 20.22 12.82
C PHE A 171 2.02 18.76 12.89
N LEU A 172 2.56 17.86 12.06
CA LEU A 172 2.21 16.43 12.08
C LEU A 172 2.57 15.76 13.40
N ALA A 173 3.68 16.13 14.01
CA ALA A 173 4.10 15.62 15.32
C ALA A 173 3.16 16.04 16.46
N ASN A 174 2.55 17.23 16.37
CA ASN A 174 1.61 17.76 17.35
C ASN A 174 0.15 17.34 17.09
N LEU A 175 -0.14 16.73 15.93
CA LEU A 175 -1.48 16.19 15.67
C LEU A 175 -1.80 15.05 16.64
N ASN A 176 -3.09 14.98 17.01
CA ASN A 176 -3.61 13.83 17.74
C ASN A 176 -3.33 12.53 16.94
N SER A 177 -2.92 11.48 17.65
CA SER A 177 -2.69 10.12 17.13
C SER A 177 -3.79 9.65 16.18
N ASN A 178 -5.06 9.98 16.44
CA ASN A 178 -6.18 9.62 15.58
C ASN A 178 -6.05 10.19 14.16
N TRP A 179 -5.78 11.48 14.03
CA TRP A 179 -5.62 12.14 12.73
C TRP A 179 -4.37 11.65 12.01
N LEU A 180 -3.29 11.45 12.75
CA LEU A 180 -2.06 10.90 12.17
C LEU A 180 -2.27 9.47 11.65
N PHE A 181 -3.06 8.66 12.34
CA PHE A 181 -3.46 7.33 11.87
C PHE A 181 -4.26 7.40 10.57
N PHE A 182 -5.22 8.31 10.45
CA PHE A 182 -5.96 8.49 9.18
C PHE A 182 -5.04 8.92 8.04
N ILE A 183 -4.10 9.85 8.28
CA ILE A 183 -3.11 10.26 7.29
C ILE A 183 -2.23 9.06 6.90
N ALA A 184 -1.76 8.28 7.87
CA ALA A 184 -0.99 7.06 7.62
C ALA A 184 -1.76 6.04 6.76
N VAL A 185 -3.06 5.85 7.00
CA VAL A 185 -3.91 4.99 6.17
C VAL A 185 -4.03 5.53 4.75
N VAL A 186 -4.30 6.84 4.58
CA VAL A 186 -4.41 7.45 3.25
C VAL A 186 -3.08 7.37 2.48
N VAL A 187 -1.95 7.60 3.13
CA VAL A 187 -0.62 7.48 2.53
C VAL A 187 -0.30 6.01 2.20
N ALA A 188 -0.65 5.07 3.07
CA ALA A 188 -0.48 3.62 2.80
C ALA A 188 -1.28 3.18 1.56
N VAL A 189 -2.53 3.60 1.46
CA VAL A 189 -3.42 3.24 0.34
C VAL A 189 -2.98 3.90 -0.95
N SER A 190 -2.64 5.20 -0.92
CA SER A 190 -2.19 5.92 -2.11
C SER A 190 -0.83 5.43 -2.62
N SER A 191 0.12 5.16 -1.71
CA SER A 191 1.40 4.55 -2.08
C SER A 191 1.24 3.13 -2.62
N GLY A 192 0.40 2.31 -2.00
CA GLY A 192 0.04 0.98 -2.51
C GLY A 192 -0.60 1.04 -3.91
N ALA A 193 -1.60 1.91 -4.09
CA ALA A 193 -2.28 2.10 -5.37
C ALA A 193 -1.32 2.62 -6.45
N GLY A 194 -0.45 3.57 -6.12
CA GLY A 194 0.57 4.11 -7.01
C GLY A 194 1.61 3.07 -7.42
N LEU A 195 2.14 2.31 -6.46
CA LEU A 195 3.06 1.20 -6.74
C LEU A 195 2.39 0.12 -7.60
N GLY A 196 1.14 -0.23 -7.31
CA GLY A 196 0.37 -1.17 -8.12
C GLY A 196 0.20 -0.68 -9.56
N ALA A 197 -0.19 0.57 -9.76
CA ALA A 197 -0.31 1.18 -11.09
C ALA A 197 1.03 1.16 -11.85
N LEU A 198 2.13 1.47 -11.16
CA LEU A 198 3.48 1.48 -11.73
C LEU A 198 3.90 0.06 -12.12
N MET A 199 3.73 -0.92 -11.24
CA MET A 199 4.04 -2.33 -11.49
C MET A 199 3.22 -2.88 -12.65
N GLU A 200 1.91 -2.59 -12.71
CA GLU A 200 1.08 -3.02 -13.83
C GLU A 200 1.56 -2.40 -15.13
N ALA A 201 1.74 -1.08 -15.18
CA ALA A 201 2.00 -0.38 -16.43
C ALA A 201 3.39 -0.71 -17.00
N THR A 202 4.38 -0.98 -16.13
CA THR A 202 5.78 -1.15 -16.53
C THR A 202 6.22 -2.61 -16.62
N LEU A 203 5.79 -3.46 -15.68
CA LEU A 203 6.29 -4.83 -15.56
C LEU A 203 5.27 -5.85 -16.09
N ILE A 204 4.02 -5.75 -15.64
CA ILE A 204 3.03 -6.81 -15.86
C ILE A 204 2.37 -6.67 -17.25
N ARG A 205 1.93 -5.47 -17.60
CA ARG A 205 1.22 -5.21 -18.86
C ARG A 205 1.97 -5.67 -20.11
N PRO A 206 3.29 -5.43 -20.25
CA PRO A 206 4.03 -5.91 -21.43
C PRO A 206 4.01 -7.43 -21.59
N LEU A 207 3.76 -8.17 -20.49
CA LEU A 207 3.77 -9.63 -20.44
C LEU A 207 2.36 -10.26 -20.48
N TYR A 208 1.28 -9.49 -20.65
CA TYR A 208 -0.08 -10.05 -20.74
C TYR A 208 -0.28 -11.05 -21.88
N SER A 209 0.52 -10.98 -22.94
CA SER A 209 0.51 -11.97 -24.03
C SER A 209 1.31 -13.24 -23.71
N ARG A 210 1.99 -13.30 -22.55
CA ARG A 210 3.01 -14.29 -22.20
C ARG A 210 2.80 -14.82 -20.77
N PRO A 211 1.83 -15.72 -20.57
CA PRO A 211 1.37 -16.12 -19.23
C PRO A 211 2.46 -16.74 -18.34
N ILE A 212 3.35 -17.57 -18.89
CA ILE A 212 4.44 -18.20 -18.13
C ILE A 212 5.40 -17.14 -17.56
N TYR A 213 5.77 -16.14 -18.37
CA TYR A 213 6.66 -15.06 -17.95
C TYR A 213 6.00 -14.16 -16.90
N GLN A 214 4.68 -14.00 -16.95
CA GLN A 214 3.94 -13.27 -15.94
C GLN A 214 4.02 -13.94 -14.56
N LEU A 215 3.93 -15.27 -14.49
CA LEU A 215 4.09 -16.02 -13.24
C LEU A 215 5.51 -15.89 -12.67
N MET A 216 6.53 -16.02 -13.52
CA MET A 216 7.93 -15.84 -13.08
C MET A 216 8.18 -14.41 -12.58
N LEU A 217 7.61 -13.40 -13.25
CA LEU A 217 7.71 -12.01 -12.85
C LEU A 217 7.09 -11.79 -11.46
N THR A 218 5.88 -12.28 -11.20
CA THR A 218 5.20 -12.01 -9.92
C THR A 218 5.89 -12.71 -8.75
N LEU A 219 6.43 -13.92 -8.96
CA LEU A 219 7.25 -14.61 -7.96
C LEU A 219 8.54 -13.82 -7.66
N GLY A 220 9.26 -13.39 -8.69
CA GLY A 220 10.47 -12.58 -8.52
C GLY A 220 10.19 -11.24 -7.84
N LEU A 221 9.10 -10.56 -8.24
CA LEU A 221 8.69 -9.28 -7.68
C LEU A 221 8.28 -9.38 -6.20
N SER A 222 7.65 -10.50 -5.81
CA SER A 222 7.37 -10.80 -4.41
C SER A 222 8.65 -10.93 -3.58
N ALA A 223 9.63 -11.71 -4.05
CA ALA A 223 10.91 -11.90 -3.38
C ALA A 223 11.70 -10.59 -3.25
N ILE A 224 11.79 -9.81 -4.34
CA ILE A 224 12.42 -8.48 -4.34
C ILE A 224 11.69 -7.54 -3.38
N GLY A 225 10.36 -7.58 -3.34
CA GLY A 225 9.56 -6.77 -2.42
C GLY A 225 9.87 -7.06 -0.95
N ILE A 226 10.05 -8.34 -0.58
CA ILE A 226 10.42 -8.74 0.78
C ILE A 226 11.82 -8.23 1.14
N GLU A 227 12.81 -8.43 0.26
CA GLU A 227 14.17 -7.96 0.50
C GLU A 227 14.28 -6.44 0.53
N MET A 228 13.49 -5.73 -0.28
CA MET A 228 13.40 -4.27 -0.23
C MET A 228 12.87 -3.78 1.11
N VAL A 229 11.86 -4.45 1.68
CA VAL A 229 11.35 -4.11 3.02
C VAL A 229 12.41 -4.39 4.08
N ARG A 230 13.11 -5.54 4.00
CA ARG A 230 14.21 -5.88 4.93
C ARG A 230 15.38 -4.91 4.85
N ALA A 231 15.71 -4.43 3.65
CA ALA A 231 16.80 -3.48 3.43
C ALA A 231 16.45 -2.09 3.98
N ILE A 232 15.20 -1.66 3.80
CA ILE A 232 14.77 -0.33 4.25
C ILE A 232 14.44 -0.34 5.75
N TRP A 233 13.55 -1.20 6.24
CA TRP A 233 13.08 -1.22 7.64
C TRP A 233 13.84 -2.17 8.58
N GLY A 234 14.64 -3.10 8.04
CA GLY A 234 15.30 -4.13 8.84
C GLY A 234 14.50 -5.42 8.97
N ARG A 235 15.06 -6.37 9.72
CA ARG A 235 14.50 -7.71 9.91
C ARG A 235 13.45 -7.88 11.03
N PRO A 236 13.47 -7.13 12.14
CA PRO A 236 12.61 -7.43 13.29
C PRO A 236 11.15 -7.07 13.01
N GLU A 237 10.27 -7.57 13.87
CA GLU A 237 8.84 -7.22 13.84
C GLU A 237 8.59 -5.93 14.62
N PHE A 238 7.70 -5.09 14.10
CA PHE A 238 7.39 -3.78 14.67
C PHE A 238 5.98 -3.75 15.23
N VAL A 239 5.81 -3.12 16.39
CA VAL A 239 4.48 -2.81 16.90
C VAL A 239 3.99 -1.52 16.26
N MET A 240 2.71 -1.48 15.89
CA MET A 240 2.04 -0.25 15.54
C MET A 240 1.06 0.09 16.67
N PRO A 241 1.19 1.26 17.33
CA PRO A 241 0.26 1.66 18.37
C PRO A 241 -1.15 1.81 17.80
N LYS A 242 -2.15 1.49 18.61
CA LYS A 242 -3.54 1.78 18.25
C LYS A 242 -3.78 3.30 18.33
N PRO A 243 -4.68 3.85 17.50
CA PRO A 243 -5.03 5.24 17.65
C PRO A 243 -5.82 5.45 18.94
N ALA A 244 -5.67 6.64 19.55
CA ALA A 244 -6.19 6.97 20.88
C ALA A 244 -7.70 6.64 21.08
N PHE A 245 -8.51 6.65 20.01
CA PHE A 245 -9.92 6.22 20.09
C PHE A 245 -10.14 4.77 20.54
N PHE A 246 -9.13 3.91 20.42
CA PHE A 246 -9.23 2.48 20.77
C PHE A 246 -8.19 2.05 21.81
N ASP A 247 -7.54 3.00 22.47
CA ASP A 247 -6.45 2.74 23.42
C ASP A 247 -6.78 3.14 24.88
N GLY A 248 -8.03 3.56 25.14
CA GLY A 248 -8.48 3.85 26.51
C GLY A 248 -8.39 2.62 27.41
N ALA A 249 -7.67 2.78 28.52
CA ALA A 249 -7.51 1.80 29.59
C ALA A 249 -7.68 2.49 30.95
N GLY A 250 -8.37 1.85 31.90
CA GLY A 250 -8.65 2.41 33.23
C GLY A 250 -9.81 1.69 33.93
N GLU A 251 -10.16 2.12 35.14
CA GLU A 251 -11.22 1.51 35.96
C GLU A 251 -12.62 1.61 35.31
N ALA A 252 -12.83 2.60 34.44
CA ALA A 252 -14.06 2.77 33.66
C ALA A 252 -14.16 1.83 32.45
N CYS A 253 -13.10 1.05 32.14
CA CYS A 253 -13.08 0.06 31.07
C CYS A 253 -13.01 -1.35 31.68
N PRO A 254 -13.84 -2.31 31.24
CA PRO A 254 -14.56 -2.37 29.96
C PRO A 254 -15.87 -1.56 29.96
N ALA A 255 -16.15 -0.91 28.84
CA ALA A 255 -17.41 -0.18 28.68
C ALA A 255 -18.60 -1.15 28.65
N VAL A 256 -19.65 -0.85 29.41
CA VAL A 256 -20.88 -1.66 29.46
C VAL A 256 -21.91 -1.22 28.42
N ASN A 257 -21.89 0.05 28.02
CA ASN A 257 -22.75 0.61 26.97
C ASN A 257 -21.94 1.36 25.91
N PHE A 258 -22.56 1.63 24.76
CA PHE A 258 -21.97 2.46 23.69
C PHE A 258 -21.65 3.88 24.17
N ALA A 259 -22.48 4.45 25.05
CA ALA A 259 -22.24 5.77 25.63
C ALA A 259 -20.94 5.82 26.45
N ASP A 260 -20.70 4.80 27.28
CA ASP A 260 -19.50 4.69 28.11
C ASP A 260 -18.25 4.46 27.26
N TRP A 261 -18.40 3.71 26.16
CA TRP A 261 -17.33 3.52 25.20
C TRP A 261 -16.93 4.84 24.51
N TRP A 262 -17.92 5.60 24.03
CA TRP A 262 -17.66 6.88 23.35
C TRP A 262 -17.07 7.93 24.29
N ALA A 263 -17.54 7.97 25.54
CA ALA A 263 -17.07 8.92 26.55
C ALA A 263 -15.64 8.63 27.04
N ASN A 264 -15.29 7.36 27.24
CA ASN A 264 -14.02 6.95 27.84
C ASN A 264 -13.00 6.38 26.84
N HIS A 265 -13.35 6.33 25.54
CA HIS A 265 -12.51 5.77 24.46
C HIS A 265 -11.98 4.35 24.76
N CYS A 266 -12.78 3.54 25.46
CA CYS A 266 -12.34 2.25 25.96
C CYS A 266 -11.88 1.30 24.84
N SER A 267 -10.78 0.61 25.07
CA SER A 267 -10.27 -0.42 24.16
C SER A 267 -11.14 -1.69 24.09
N THR A 268 -11.95 -1.94 25.13
CA THR A 268 -12.83 -3.12 25.25
C THR A 268 -14.25 -2.77 25.69
N ILE A 269 -15.24 -3.49 25.12
CA ILE A 269 -16.66 -3.43 25.47
C ILE A 269 -17.11 -4.81 26.01
N LEU A 270 -18.01 -4.83 26.99
CA LEU A 270 -18.72 -6.02 27.46
C LEU A 270 -19.96 -6.27 26.60
N LEU A 271 -19.99 -7.40 25.90
CA LEU A 271 -21.14 -7.88 25.13
C LEU A 271 -21.44 -9.32 25.55
N LEU A 272 -22.65 -9.57 26.06
CA LEU A 272 -23.11 -10.92 26.47
C LEU A 272 -22.10 -11.63 27.40
N ASP A 273 -21.63 -10.93 28.45
CA ASP A 273 -20.58 -11.37 29.39
C ASP A 273 -19.21 -11.70 28.78
N GLY A 274 -19.01 -11.41 27.49
CA GLY A 274 -17.72 -11.50 26.80
C GLY A 274 -17.04 -10.15 26.67
N ARG A 275 -15.71 -10.11 26.92
CA ARG A 275 -14.88 -8.95 26.58
C ARG A 275 -14.54 -8.96 25.09
N VAL A 276 -14.93 -7.91 24.38
CA VAL A 276 -14.70 -7.73 22.95
C VAL A 276 -13.80 -6.50 22.75
N ARG A 277 -12.75 -6.61 21.92
CA ARG A 277 -11.84 -5.49 21.62
C ARG A 277 -12.42 -4.69 20.46
N VAL A 278 -12.58 -3.40 20.67
CA VAL A 278 -13.33 -2.57 19.72
C VAL A 278 -12.62 -2.45 18.38
N TYR A 279 -11.29 -2.31 18.38
CA TYR A 279 -10.53 -2.20 17.14
C TYR A 279 -10.63 -3.46 16.26
N ASN A 280 -10.40 -4.63 16.86
CA ASN A 280 -10.28 -5.89 16.12
C ASN A 280 -11.63 -6.48 15.71
N GLU A 281 -12.58 -6.54 16.64
CA GLU A 281 -13.82 -7.27 16.43
C GLU A 281 -14.99 -6.39 15.96
N ILE A 282 -14.86 -5.06 16.03
CA ILE A 282 -15.92 -4.13 15.61
C ILE A 282 -15.42 -3.23 14.47
N PHE A 283 -14.37 -2.44 14.70
CA PHE A 283 -13.91 -1.42 13.74
C PHE A 283 -13.41 -1.99 12.41
N ILE A 284 -12.50 -2.98 12.45
CA ILE A 284 -11.98 -3.61 11.22
C ILE A 284 -13.09 -4.27 10.40
N PRO A 285 -13.99 -5.10 10.96
CA PRO A 285 -15.12 -5.67 10.22
C PRO A 285 -16.07 -4.61 9.63
N ILE A 286 -16.37 -3.53 10.37
CA ILE A 286 -17.20 -2.43 9.85
C ILE A 286 -16.54 -1.78 8.63
N ILE A 287 -15.24 -1.48 8.69
CA ILE A 287 -14.51 -0.96 7.53
C ILE A 287 -14.55 -1.97 6.38
N GLY A 288 -14.40 -3.26 6.66
CA GLY A 288 -14.52 -4.32 5.66
C GLY A 288 -15.87 -4.31 4.95
N ILE A 289 -16.97 -4.15 5.69
CA ILE A 289 -18.33 -4.02 5.13
C ILE A 289 -18.46 -2.75 4.29
N VAL A 290 -17.94 -1.61 4.77
CA VAL A 290 -17.96 -0.34 4.02
C VAL A 290 -17.19 -0.49 2.70
N VAL A 291 -16.01 -1.11 2.72
CA VAL A 291 -15.22 -1.38 1.52
C VAL A 291 -15.95 -2.33 0.58
N LEU A 292 -16.59 -3.38 1.11
CA LEU A 292 -17.38 -4.32 0.32
C LEU A 292 -18.53 -3.61 -0.40
N ILE A 293 -19.28 -2.75 0.30
CA ILE A 293 -20.36 -1.95 -0.27
C ILE A 293 -19.81 -0.97 -1.31
N ALA A 294 -18.67 -0.32 -1.04
CA ALA A 294 -18.04 0.61 -1.97
C ALA A 294 -17.59 -0.09 -3.27
N VAL A 295 -16.98 -1.27 -3.17
CA VAL A 295 -16.58 -2.08 -4.34
C VAL A 295 -17.81 -2.62 -5.07
N TRP A 296 -18.83 -3.09 -4.35
CA TRP A 296 -20.09 -3.51 -4.95
C TRP A 296 -20.74 -2.37 -5.75
N MET A 297 -20.81 -1.17 -5.17
CA MET A 297 -21.35 0.01 -5.84
C MET A 297 -20.49 0.39 -7.05
N LEU A 298 -19.16 0.39 -6.92
CA LEU A 298 -18.24 0.67 -8.02
C LEU A 298 -18.43 -0.31 -9.18
N LEU A 299 -18.52 -1.61 -8.91
CA LEU A 299 -18.67 -2.62 -9.95
C LEU A 299 -20.10 -2.64 -10.52
N GLN A 300 -21.15 -2.59 -9.70
CA GLN A 300 -22.52 -2.80 -10.15
C GLN A 300 -23.23 -1.53 -10.63
N ARG A 301 -22.95 -0.38 -10.01
CA ARG A 301 -23.71 0.87 -10.23
C ARG A 301 -22.98 1.89 -11.11
N THR A 302 -21.68 1.73 -11.39
CA THR A 302 -20.91 2.74 -12.14
C THR A 302 -20.60 2.33 -13.58
N ARG A 303 -20.34 3.34 -14.43
CA ARG A 303 -19.87 3.13 -15.81
C ARG A 303 -18.55 2.39 -15.88
N LEU A 304 -17.64 2.65 -14.93
CA LEU A 304 -16.37 1.92 -14.84
C LEU A 304 -16.62 0.43 -14.65
N GLY A 305 -17.54 0.05 -13.76
CA GLY A 305 -17.93 -1.34 -13.55
C GLY A 305 -18.51 -2.03 -14.79
N MET A 306 -19.33 -1.32 -15.57
CA MET A 306 -19.85 -1.84 -16.85
C MET A 306 -18.72 -2.10 -17.86
N VAL A 307 -17.78 -1.16 -17.99
CA VAL A 307 -16.63 -1.29 -18.88
C VAL A 307 -15.71 -2.43 -18.46
N ILE A 308 -15.49 -2.62 -17.15
CA ILE A 308 -14.69 -3.73 -16.62
C ILE A 308 -15.33 -5.06 -17.01
N ARG A 309 -16.63 -5.24 -16.75
CA ARG A 309 -17.33 -6.49 -17.10
C ARG A 309 -17.33 -6.77 -18.60
N ALA A 310 -17.61 -5.75 -19.42
CA ALA A 310 -17.57 -5.88 -20.87
C ALA A 310 -16.16 -6.21 -21.37
N GLY A 311 -15.13 -5.57 -20.81
CA GLY A 311 -13.73 -5.79 -21.21
C GLY A 311 -13.17 -7.15 -20.81
N VAL A 312 -13.73 -7.80 -19.78
CA VAL A 312 -13.40 -9.19 -19.43
C VAL A 312 -14.02 -10.18 -20.41
N GLN A 313 -15.21 -9.89 -20.94
CA GLN A 313 -15.89 -10.73 -21.94
C GLN A 313 -15.28 -10.58 -23.33
N ASP A 314 -15.15 -9.35 -23.81
CA ASP A 314 -14.55 -9.04 -25.11
C ASP A 314 -13.81 -7.68 -25.06
N ARG A 315 -12.49 -7.77 -24.92
CA ARG A 315 -11.61 -6.59 -24.92
C ARG A 315 -11.58 -5.88 -26.27
N GLU A 316 -11.69 -6.60 -27.38
CA GLU A 316 -11.54 -6.05 -28.73
C GLU A 316 -12.77 -5.20 -29.07
N MET A 317 -13.97 -5.67 -28.73
CA MET A 317 -15.20 -4.90 -28.83
C MET A 317 -15.14 -3.59 -28.02
N VAL A 318 -14.66 -3.64 -26.78
CA VAL A 318 -14.58 -2.45 -25.92
C VAL A 318 -13.54 -1.44 -26.43
N GLU A 319 -12.42 -1.92 -26.97
CA GLU A 319 -11.43 -1.05 -27.64
C GLU A 319 -11.98 -0.43 -28.93
N ALA A 320 -12.81 -1.16 -29.71
CA ALA A 320 -13.47 -0.65 -30.91
C ALA A 320 -14.48 0.48 -30.61
N LEU A 321 -15.07 0.49 -29.41
CA LEU A 321 -15.91 1.58 -28.91
C LEU A 321 -15.11 2.82 -28.46
N GLY A 322 -13.79 2.83 -28.66
CA GLY A 322 -12.89 3.95 -28.33
C GLY A 322 -12.48 4.02 -26.86
N ILE A 323 -12.78 2.98 -26.07
CA ILE A 323 -12.41 2.93 -24.66
C ILE A 323 -11.01 2.33 -24.52
N ASN A 324 -10.12 3.02 -23.82
CA ASN A 324 -8.78 2.51 -23.55
C ASN A 324 -8.81 1.46 -22.44
N VAL A 325 -9.00 0.20 -22.82
CA VAL A 325 -9.07 -0.94 -21.89
C VAL A 325 -7.81 -1.04 -21.02
N ARG A 326 -6.63 -0.74 -21.56
CA ARG A 326 -5.36 -0.79 -20.81
C ARG A 326 -5.37 0.14 -19.59
N ARG A 327 -5.90 1.36 -19.72
CA ARG A 327 -6.02 2.30 -18.60
C ARG A 327 -7.01 1.81 -17.54
N VAL A 328 -8.12 1.21 -17.97
CA VAL A 328 -9.13 0.64 -17.06
C VAL A 328 -8.50 -0.49 -16.25
N PHE A 329 -7.75 -1.39 -16.89
CA PHE A 329 -7.06 -2.48 -16.21
C PHE A 329 -5.98 -1.97 -15.22
N THR A 330 -5.22 -0.92 -15.56
CA THR A 330 -4.32 -0.27 -14.57
C THR A 330 -5.08 0.26 -13.37
N MET A 331 -6.22 0.92 -13.59
CA MET A 331 -7.02 1.46 -12.49
C MET A 331 -7.55 0.36 -11.59
N VAL A 332 -8.03 -0.75 -12.17
CA VAL A 332 -8.49 -1.92 -11.40
C VAL A 332 -7.34 -2.55 -10.61
N PHE A 333 -6.18 -2.72 -11.25
CA PHE A 333 -5.01 -3.28 -10.59
C PHE A 333 -4.52 -2.37 -9.46
N SER A 334 -4.43 -1.06 -9.72
CA SER A 334 -4.10 -0.03 -8.73
C SER A 334 -5.06 -0.05 -7.55
N LEU A 335 -6.37 -0.13 -7.81
CA LEU A 335 -7.39 -0.22 -6.77
C LEU A 335 -7.23 -1.49 -5.94
N GLY A 336 -6.98 -2.65 -6.57
CA GLY A 336 -6.72 -3.91 -5.87
C GLY A 336 -5.51 -3.85 -4.94
N VAL A 337 -4.38 -3.31 -5.40
CA VAL A 337 -3.17 -3.14 -4.57
C VAL A 337 -3.41 -2.08 -3.49
N GLY A 338 -4.16 -1.02 -3.77
CA GLY A 338 -4.57 -0.02 -2.79
C GLY A 338 -5.43 -0.60 -1.66
N LEU A 339 -6.41 -1.44 -2.00
CA LEU A 339 -7.23 -2.15 -1.01
C LEU A 339 -6.41 -3.18 -0.21
N ALA A 340 -5.45 -3.85 -0.83
CA ALA A 340 -4.52 -4.72 -0.11
C ALA A 340 -3.62 -3.93 0.87
N ALA A 341 -3.21 -2.72 0.49
CA ALA A 341 -2.49 -1.82 1.37
C ALA A 341 -3.37 -1.32 2.52
N LEU A 342 -4.65 -1.00 2.26
CA LEU A 342 -5.66 -0.68 3.28
C LEU A 342 -5.80 -1.80 4.30
N GLY A 343 -5.96 -3.05 3.84
CA GLY A 343 -6.03 -4.20 4.74
C GLY A 343 -4.75 -4.38 5.57
N GLY A 344 -3.58 -4.17 4.96
CA GLY A 344 -2.29 -4.29 5.64
C GLY A 344 -2.09 -3.24 6.74
N ILE A 345 -2.39 -1.96 6.48
CA ILE A 345 -2.22 -0.90 7.49
C ILE A 345 -3.23 -1.01 8.63
N LEU A 346 -4.46 -1.47 8.36
CA LEU A 346 -5.46 -1.73 9.39
C LEU A 346 -5.14 -2.98 10.23
N ALA A 347 -4.47 -3.98 9.65
CA ALA A 347 -4.01 -5.14 10.41
C ALA A 347 -2.80 -4.83 11.30
N ALA A 348 -2.00 -3.83 10.95
CA ALA A 348 -0.72 -3.54 11.61
C ALA A 348 -0.84 -3.32 13.14
N PRO A 349 -1.84 -2.58 13.68
CA PRO A 349 -1.98 -2.46 15.14
C PRO A 349 -2.44 -3.74 15.86
N SER A 350 -2.93 -4.72 15.12
CA SER A 350 -3.45 -5.98 15.69
C SER A 350 -2.42 -7.09 15.72
N MET A 351 -1.57 -7.18 14.70
CA MET A 351 -0.56 -8.25 14.54
C MET A 351 0.88 -7.75 14.44
N GLY A 352 1.09 -6.44 14.46
CA GLY A 352 2.39 -5.83 14.18
C GLY A 352 2.73 -5.87 12.68
N LEU A 353 3.89 -5.32 12.35
CA LEU A 353 4.48 -5.43 11.03
C LEU A 353 5.63 -6.44 11.06
N SER A 354 5.48 -7.55 10.33
CA SER A 354 6.54 -8.50 10.05
C SER A 354 6.91 -8.51 8.57
N ASN A 355 8.10 -9.01 8.25
CA ASN A 355 8.59 -9.12 6.87
C ASN A 355 7.93 -10.25 6.07
N THR A 356 7.18 -11.12 6.75
CA THR A 356 6.46 -12.26 6.17
C THR A 356 4.94 -12.07 6.21
N MET A 357 4.44 -10.94 6.76
CA MET A 357 2.99 -10.68 6.87
C MET A 357 2.28 -10.85 5.52
N GLY A 358 2.94 -10.45 4.43
CA GLY A 358 2.34 -10.47 3.09
C GLY A 358 2.03 -11.90 2.65
N GLU A 359 2.92 -12.84 2.93
CA GLU A 359 2.75 -14.26 2.59
C GLU A 359 1.64 -14.89 3.42
N SER A 360 1.64 -14.65 4.74
CA SER A 360 0.61 -15.19 5.64
C SER A 360 -0.78 -14.65 5.31
N LEU A 361 -0.91 -13.35 5.03
CA LEU A 361 -2.17 -12.73 4.62
C LEU A 361 -2.62 -13.20 3.23
N PHE A 362 -1.69 -13.37 2.28
CA PHE A 362 -2.00 -13.87 0.95
C PHE A 362 -2.57 -15.29 0.99
N LEU A 363 -1.95 -16.18 1.76
CA LEU A 363 -2.44 -17.55 1.94
C LEU A 363 -3.84 -17.57 2.54
N ASN A 364 -4.08 -16.79 3.60
CA ASN A 364 -5.42 -16.68 4.21
C ASN A 364 -6.46 -16.09 3.25
N ALA A 365 -6.07 -15.09 2.44
CA ALA A 365 -6.95 -14.49 1.44
C ALA A 365 -7.29 -15.47 0.32
N LEU A 366 -6.33 -16.29 -0.13
CA LEU A 366 -6.56 -17.33 -1.13
C LEU A 366 -7.53 -18.40 -0.60
N ILE A 367 -7.35 -18.83 0.64
CA ILE A 367 -8.26 -19.77 1.31
C ILE A 367 -9.68 -19.20 1.39
N ALA A 368 -9.82 -17.95 1.86
CA ALA A 368 -11.10 -17.26 1.94
C ALA A 368 -11.78 -17.12 0.57
N LEU A 369 -11.01 -16.79 -0.47
CA LEU A 369 -11.49 -16.68 -1.84
C LEU A 369 -11.95 -18.04 -2.40
N ALA A 370 -11.18 -19.11 -2.15
CA ALA A 370 -11.53 -20.47 -2.58
C ALA A 370 -12.83 -20.96 -1.90
N ILE A 371 -12.96 -20.73 -0.59
CA ILE A 371 -14.16 -21.05 0.19
C ILE A 371 -15.37 -20.25 -0.30
N GLY A 372 -15.18 -18.95 -0.55
CA GLY A 372 -16.25 -18.05 -0.98
C GLY A 372 -16.72 -18.24 -2.43
N GLY A 373 -15.80 -18.64 -3.32
CA GLY A 373 -16.00 -18.78 -4.76
C GLY A 373 -15.24 -17.72 -5.56
N LEU A 374 -14.48 -18.15 -6.59
CA LEU A 374 -13.57 -17.30 -7.38
C LEU A 374 -14.26 -16.21 -8.19
N THR A 375 -15.51 -16.44 -8.62
CA THR A 375 -16.25 -15.56 -9.55
C THR A 375 -17.23 -14.64 -8.85
N ASN A 376 -17.45 -14.81 -7.53
CA ASN A 376 -18.50 -14.10 -6.80
C ASN A 376 -17.93 -13.34 -5.59
N TYR A 377 -17.77 -12.02 -5.71
CA TYR A 377 -17.11 -11.19 -4.69
C TYR A 377 -17.84 -11.11 -3.33
N PRO A 378 -19.19 -11.14 -3.20
CA PRO A 378 -19.85 -11.30 -1.90
C PRO A 378 -19.59 -12.67 -1.28
N GLY A 379 -19.42 -13.70 -2.10
CA GLY A 379 -18.99 -15.04 -1.67
C GLY A 379 -17.61 -14.99 -1.02
N ALA A 380 -16.65 -14.34 -1.68
CA ALA A 380 -15.31 -14.13 -1.13
C ALA A 380 -15.34 -13.37 0.22
N ALA A 381 -16.21 -12.37 0.36
CA ALA A 381 -16.38 -11.65 1.62
C ALA A 381 -16.91 -12.56 2.75
N LEU A 382 -17.96 -13.34 2.49
CA LEU A 382 -18.46 -14.33 3.45
C LEU A 382 -17.41 -15.38 3.80
N GLY A 383 -16.64 -15.84 2.80
CA GLY A 383 -15.51 -16.74 2.99
C GLY A 383 -14.46 -16.15 3.94
N SER A 384 -14.13 -14.86 3.79
CA SER A 384 -13.17 -14.18 4.67
C SER A 384 -13.65 -14.06 6.12
N VAL A 385 -14.94 -13.78 6.32
CA VAL A 385 -15.55 -13.73 7.66
C VAL A 385 -15.54 -15.12 8.29
N LEU A 386 -15.91 -16.16 7.54
CA LEU A 386 -15.93 -17.54 8.00
C LEU A 386 -14.52 -18.01 8.39
N VAL A 387 -13.52 -17.80 7.52
CA VAL A 387 -12.11 -18.12 7.80
C VAL A 387 -11.63 -17.38 9.05
N GLY A 388 -11.92 -16.08 9.17
CA GLY A 388 -11.56 -15.28 10.34
C GLY A 388 -12.19 -15.79 11.63
N LEU A 389 -13.49 -16.11 11.62
CA LEU A 389 -14.20 -16.65 12.77
C LEU A 389 -13.63 -18.00 13.24
N ILE A 390 -13.29 -18.89 12.30
CA ILE A 390 -12.67 -20.18 12.63
C ILE A 390 -11.26 -20.01 13.18
N GLN A 391 -10.45 -19.12 12.61
CA GLN A 391 -9.13 -18.82 13.17
C GLN A 391 -9.25 -18.29 14.59
N GLN A 392 -10.12 -17.30 14.83
CA GLN A 392 -10.32 -16.72 16.15
C GLN A 392 -10.90 -17.73 17.14
N PHE A 393 -11.82 -18.59 16.70
CA PHE A 393 -12.34 -19.69 17.50
C PHE A 393 -11.19 -20.61 17.95
N ILE A 394 -10.37 -21.10 17.04
CA ILE A 394 -9.30 -22.04 17.38
C ILE A 394 -8.20 -21.39 18.22
N ILE A 395 -7.87 -20.12 17.98
CA ILE A 395 -6.94 -19.37 18.84
C ILE A 395 -7.49 -19.26 20.27
N LYS A 396 -8.75 -18.86 20.43
CA LYS A 396 -9.36 -18.64 21.75
C LYS A 396 -9.55 -19.95 22.51
N TYR A 397 -10.05 -20.99 21.87
CA TYR A 397 -10.17 -22.33 22.47
C TYR A 397 -8.82 -23.04 22.61
N GLY A 398 -7.82 -22.67 21.83
CA GLY A 398 -6.40 -23.03 22.02
C GLY A 398 -5.86 -22.57 23.38
N GLN A 399 -6.23 -21.35 23.79
CA GLN A 399 -5.82 -20.76 25.06
C GLN A 399 -6.60 -21.30 26.25
N ILE A 400 -7.93 -21.40 26.13
CA ILE A 400 -8.82 -21.86 27.21
C ILE A 400 -8.74 -23.38 27.37
N GLY A 401 -8.54 -24.10 26.28
CA GLY A 401 -8.63 -25.55 26.19
C GLY A 401 -10.09 -26.02 26.02
N ILE A 402 -10.27 -27.10 25.26
CA ILE A 402 -11.58 -27.74 25.06
C ILE A 402 -11.68 -28.89 26.06
N PRO A 403 -12.61 -28.83 27.04
CA PRO A 403 -12.88 -29.97 27.89
C PRO A 403 -13.57 -31.03 27.04
N ILE A 404 -12.92 -32.17 26.84
CA ILE A 404 -13.52 -33.29 26.12
C ILE A 404 -14.50 -33.97 27.09
N PRO A 405 -15.77 -34.18 26.70
CA PRO A 405 -16.69 -34.97 27.50
C PRO A 405 -16.04 -36.32 27.82
N PHE A 406 -16.13 -36.77 29.07
CA PHE A 406 -15.67 -38.09 29.55
C PHE A 406 -14.15 -38.29 29.71
N THR A 407 -13.31 -37.24 29.64
CA THR A 407 -11.89 -37.33 30.02
C THR A 407 -11.44 -36.11 30.82
N GLU A 408 -10.55 -36.27 31.81
CA GLU A 408 -9.96 -35.14 32.58
C GLU A 408 -8.92 -34.33 31.78
N ILE A 409 -8.61 -34.76 30.55
CA ILE A 409 -7.61 -34.11 29.69
C ILE A 409 -8.24 -32.93 28.96
N ILE A 410 -7.70 -31.75 29.19
CA ILE A 410 -8.06 -30.52 28.48
C ILE A 410 -7.29 -30.51 27.15
N PHE A 411 -8.00 -30.67 26.03
CA PHE A 411 -7.38 -30.56 24.71
C PHE A 411 -7.02 -29.11 24.42
N LYS A 412 -5.73 -28.82 24.34
CA LYS A 412 -5.21 -27.51 23.94
C LYS A 412 -4.65 -27.60 22.52
N PRO A 413 -5.37 -27.09 21.51
CA PRO A 413 -4.84 -26.94 20.16
C PRO A 413 -3.43 -26.34 20.18
N THR A 414 -2.47 -27.02 19.57
CA THR A 414 -1.13 -26.45 19.38
C THR A 414 -1.20 -25.26 18.40
N PRO A 415 -0.33 -24.24 18.53
CA PRO A 415 -0.35 -23.08 17.63
C PRO A 415 -0.34 -23.39 16.11
N PRO A 416 0.37 -24.43 15.62
CA PRO A 416 0.33 -24.80 14.20
C PRO A 416 -1.02 -25.31 13.70
N LEU A 417 -1.97 -25.60 14.59
CA LEU A 417 -3.27 -26.12 14.23
C LEU A 417 -4.19 -25.05 13.62
N VAL A 418 -3.93 -23.76 13.89
CA VAL A 418 -4.75 -22.63 13.40
C VAL A 418 -4.66 -22.47 11.87
N PRO A 419 -3.48 -22.44 11.23
CA PRO A 419 -3.41 -22.45 9.77
C PRO A 419 -3.95 -23.77 9.18
N ALA A 420 -3.61 -24.90 9.79
CA ALA A 420 -4.02 -26.22 9.31
C ALA A 420 -5.55 -26.37 9.26
N SER A 421 -6.26 -25.90 10.28
CA SER A 421 -7.73 -25.94 10.32
C SER A 421 -8.39 -25.13 9.22
N THR A 422 -7.81 -23.99 8.83
CA THR A 422 -8.38 -23.19 7.73
C THR A 422 -8.20 -23.86 6.37
N VAL A 423 -7.07 -24.52 6.17
CA VAL A 423 -6.82 -25.33 4.96
C VAL A 423 -7.75 -26.55 4.96
N LEU A 424 -7.90 -27.25 6.08
CA LEU A 424 -8.79 -28.40 6.20
C LEU A 424 -10.24 -27.99 5.91
N LEU A 425 -10.67 -26.85 6.43
CA LEU A 425 -11.99 -26.30 6.13
C LEU A 425 -12.16 -25.95 4.65
N MET A 426 -11.16 -25.37 4.00
CA MET A 426 -11.17 -25.17 2.55
C MET A 426 -11.37 -26.49 1.81
N VAL A 427 -10.63 -27.53 2.20
CA VAL A 427 -10.75 -28.87 1.60
C VAL A 427 -12.16 -29.43 1.79
N ILE A 428 -12.71 -29.38 3.01
CA ILE A 428 -14.08 -29.85 3.29
C ILE A 428 -15.09 -29.10 2.43
N ILE A 429 -15.01 -27.77 2.39
CA ILE A 429 -15.96 -26.96 1.63
C ILE A 429 -15.85 -27.26 0.14
N LEU A 430 -14.65 -27.38 -0.42
CA LEU A 430 -14.49 -27.70 -1.84
C LEU A 430 -14.92 -29.14 -2.19
N LEU A 431 -14.84 -30.08 -1.25
CA LEU A 431 -15.37 -31.44 -1.44
C LEU A 431 -16.90 -31.46 -1.50
N ILE A 432 -17.58 -30.61 -0.72
CA ILE A 432 -19.05 -30.53 -0.68
C ILE A 432 -19.60 -29.56 -1.75
N LEU A 433 -18.92 -28.44 -1.94
CA LEU A 433 -19.29 -27.29 -2.77
C LEU A 433 -18.08 -26.91 -3.65
N PRO A 434 -17.89 -27.58 -4.80
CA PRO A 434 -16.69 -27.40 -5.63
C PRO A 434 -16.53 -25.99 -6.21
N ASN A 435 -17.62 -25.22 -6.31
CA ASN A 435 -17.60 -23.84 -6.78
C ASN A 435 -17.45 -22.81 -5.63
N GLY A 436 -17.32 -23.27 -4.38
CA GLY A 436 -17.39 -22.44 -3.17
C GLY A 436 -18.83 -22.16 -2.72
N LEU A 437 -18.96 -21.48 -1.57
CA LEU A 437 -20.23 -21.20 -0.89
C LEU A 437 -21.31 -20.55 -1.77
N LEU A 438 -20.90 -19.55 -2.57
CA LEU A 438 -21.81 -18.81 -3.46
C LEU A 438 -21.37 -18.87 -4.93
N GLY A 439 -20.61 -19.89 -5.30
CA GLY A 439 -20.19 -20.09 -6.69
C GLY A 439 -21.38 -20.43 -7.59
N LYS A 440 -21.55 -19.69 -8.68
CA LYS A 440 -22.53 -20.05 -9.70
C LYS A 440 -21.98 -21.19 -10.55
N LYS A 441 -22.83 -22.16 -10.88
CA LYS A 441 -22.55 -23.10 -11.98
C LYS A 441 -22.69 -22.30 -13.26
N GLU A 442 -21.59 -22.13 -13.99
CA GLU A 442 -21.66 -21.68 -15.39
C GLU A 442 -22.29 -22.78 -16.25
#